data_AF-A0A7Y3M5P2-F1
#
_entry.id   AF-A0A7Y3M5P2-F1
#
_cell.length_a   1.000
_cell.length_b   1.000
_cell.length_c   1.000
_cell.angle_alpha   90.00
_cell.angle_beta   90.00
_cell.angle_gamma   90.00
#
_symmetry.space_group_name_H-M   'P 1'
#
loop_
_entity.id
_entity.type
_entity.pdbx_description
1 polymer ?
#
loop_
_entity_poly.entity_id
_entity_poly.type
_entity_poly.pdbx_seq_one_letter_code
_entity_poly.pdbx_strand_id
1 'polypeptide(L)' 'MAEGEKLIPINIEDEMKTAYIDYSMSVIVSRALPDVRDGLKPVHRRVLFGMHELGVRSNTAHKKSARIVG' A
#
# COMPACT_ATOMS: atom_id res chain seq x y z
N MET A 1 -17.72 -23.40 -33.03
CA MET A 1 -18.88 -23.11 -32.17
C MET A 1 -18.32 -22.44 -30.93
N ALA A 2 -18.68 -21.17 -30.71
CA ALA A 2 -18.10 -20.35 -29.65
C ALA A 2 -18.37 -21.00 -28.28
N GLU A 3 -17.31 -21.24 -27.53
CA GLU A 3 -17.40 -21.56 -26.10
C GLU A 3 -18.06 -20.36 -25.42
N GLY A 4 -19.28 -20.54 -24.94
CA GLY A 4 -20.04 -19.49 -24.28
C GLY A 4 -19.28 -18.97 -23.07
N GLU A 5 -19.14 -17.65 -22.98
CA GLU A 5 -18.57 -16.97 -21.82
C GLU A 5 -19.28 -17.45 -20.55
N LYS A 6 -18.51 -17.97 -19.58
CA LYS A 6 -19.02 -18.29 -18.24
C LYS A 6 -19.34 -16.98 -17.51
N LEU A 7 -20.55 -16.48 -17.73
CA LEU A 7 -21.11 -15.37 -16.97
C LEU A 7 -21.41 -15.86 -15.55
N ILE A 8 -20.70 -15.29 -14.57
CA ILE A 8 -20.97 -15.51 -13.16
C ILE A 8 -21.88 -14.36 -12.70
N PRO A 9 -23.18 -14.61 -12.46
CA PRO A 9 -24.06 -13.58 -11.92
C PRO A 9 -23.63 -13.26 -10.48
N ILE A 10 -23.46 -11.96 -10.19
CA ILE A 10 -23.08 -11.46 -8.87
C ILE A 10 -24.20 -10.56 -8.36
N ASN A 11 -24.63 -10.76 -7.12
CA ASN A 11 -25.59 -9.89 -6.47
C ASN A 11 -24.92 -8.56 -6.09
N ILE A 12 -25.51 -7.45 -6.52
CA ILE A 12 -24.93 -6.11 -6.31
C ILE A 12 -24.81 -5.75 -4.83
N GLU A 13 -25.76 -6.17 -3.99
CA GLU A 13 -25.75 -5.87 -2.56
C GLU A 13 -24.55 -6.54 -1.85
N ASP A 14 -24.32 -7.80 -2.17
CA ASP A 14 -23.22 -8.59 -1.61
C ASP A 14 -21.85 -8.07 -2.09
N GLU A 15 -21.75 -7.72 -3.38
CA GLU A 15 -20.53 -7.17 -3.96
C GLU A 15 -20.17 -5.81 -3.34
N MET A 16 -21.15 -4.91 -3.22
CA MET A 16 -20.94 -3.59 -2.64
C MET A 16 -20.48 -3.67 -1.19
N LYS A 17 -21.08 -4.58 -0.40
CA LYS A 17 -20.68 -4.81 0.99
C LYS A 17 -19.25 -5.35 1.09
N THR A 18 -18.92 -6.31 0.24
CA THR A 18 -17.59 -6.93 0.22
C THR A 18 -16.51 -5.93 -0.19
N ALA A 19 -16.72 -5.22 -1.31
CA ALA A 19 -15.79 -4.20 -1.79
C ALA A 19 -15.59 -3.06 -0.78
N TYR A 20 -16.65 -2.64 -0.09
CA TYR A 20 -16.57 -1.63 0.96
C TYR A 20 -15.72 -2.11 2.14
N ILE A 21 -15.93 -3.34 2.62
CA ILE A 21 -15.19 -3.91 3.73
C ILE A 21 -13.72 -4.08 3.35
N ASP A 22 -13.42 -4.62 2.17
CA ASP A 22 -12.06 -4.86 1.70
C ASP A 22 -11.27 -3.56 1.58
N TYR A 23 -11.88 -2.53 0.97
CA TYR A 23 -11.25 -1.23 0.88
C TYR A 23 -11.02 -0.62 2.26
N SER A 24 -12.05 -0.62 3.11
CA SER A 24 -12.01 -0.05 4.46
C SER A 24 -10.93 -0.70 5.31
N MET A 25 -10.85 -2.04 5.30
CA MET A 25 -9.83 -2.79 6.02
C MET A 25 -8.42 -2.49 5.47
N SER A 26 -8.25 -2.38 4.14
CA SER A 26 -6.97 -2.00 3.55
C SER A 26 -6.51 -0.62 4.01
N VAL A 27 -7.45 0.33 4.14
CA VAL A 27 -7.17 1.70 4.59
C VAL A 27 -6.80 1.70 6.06
N ILE A 28 -7.56 1.02 6.91
CA ILE A 28 -7.33 0.99 8.36
C ILE A 28 -5.96 0.40 8.67
N VAL A 29 -5.68 -0.80 8.15
CA VAL A 29 -4.49 -1.59 8.54
C VAL A 29 -3.23 -1.12 7.81
N SER A 30 -3.34 -0.81 6.51
CA SER A 30 -2.15 -0.66 5.64
C SER A 30 -1.91 0.76 5.17
N ARG A 31 -2.68 1.75 5.62
CA ARG A 31 -2.52 3.14 5.16
C ARG A 31 -2.69 4.18 6.26
N ALA A 32 -3.79 4.13 7.00
CA ALA A 32 -4.24 5.21 7.86
C ALA A 32 -3.62 5.15 9.26
N LEU A 33 -3.68 4.00 9.93
CA LEU A 33 -3.20 3.84 11.30
C LEU A 33 -1.71 3.43 11.33
N PRO A 34 -0.90 4.01 12.23
CA PRO A 34 0.47 3.59 12.45
C PRO A 34 0.52 2.29 13.28
N ASP A 35 1.62 1.54 13.15
CA ASP A 35 1.90 0.38 14.00
C ASP A 35 2.35 0.84 15.40
N VAL A 36 1.95 0.13 16.44
CA VAL A 36 2.25 0.51 17.84
C VAL A 36 3.73 0.36 18.19
N ARG A 37 4.44 -0.54 17.48
CA ARG A 37 5.83 -0.90 17.80
C ARG A 37 6.81 0.21 17.44
N ASP A 38 6.54 0.90 16.34
CA ASP A 38 7.42 1.93 15.78
C ASP A 38 6.74 3.29 15.57
N GLY A 39 5.40 3.37 15.68
CA GLY A 39 4.63 4.57 15.41
C GLY A 39 4.60 4.98 13.93
N LEU A 40 5.07 4.11 13.02
CA LEU A 40 5.22 4.45 11.60
C LEU A 40 4.07 3.90 10.76
N LYS A 41 3.57 4.76 9.86
CA LYS A 41 2.74 4.33 8.73
C LYS A 41 3.60 3.58 7.70
N PRO A 42 3.00 2.68 6.89
CA PRO A 42 3.76 1.91 5.89
C PRO A 42 4.58 2.76 4.92
N VAL A 43 4.12 3.96 4.55
CA VAL A 43 4.85 4.87 3.66
C VAL A 43 6.17 5.36 4.27
N HIS A 44 6.17 5.72 5.57
CA HIS A 44 7.38 6.19 6.25
C HIS A 44 8.42 5.06 6.33
N ARG A 45 7.96 3.84 6.65
CA ARG A 45 8.84 2.66 6.73
C ARG A 45 9.53 2.39 5.40
N ARG A 46 8.80 2.47 4.29
CA ARG A 46 9.36 2.29 2.93
C ARG A 46 10.39 3.37 2.59
N VAL A 47 10.12 4.64 2.91
CA VAL A 47 11.05 5.75 2.65
C VAL A 47 12.34 5.57 3.45
N LEU A 48 12.24 5.30 4.75
CA LEU A 48 13.41 5.11 5.61
C LEU A 48 14.22 3.88 5.19
N PHE A 49 13.54 2.79 4.83
CA PHE A 49 14.20 1.59 4.31
C PHE A 49 14.90 1.86 2.97
N GLY A 50 14.25 2.54 2.02
CA GLY A 50 14.88 2.91 0.75
C GLY A 50 16.08 3.83 0.93
N MET A 51 16.02 4.77 1.87
CA MET A 51 17.17 5.62 2.24
C MET A 51 18.32 4.78 2.82
N HIS A 52 18.03 3.78 3.65
CA HIS A 52 19.02 2.87 4.21
C HIS A 52 19.72 2.05 3.11
N GLU A 53 18.95 1.43 2.19
CA GLU A 53 19.48 0.65 1.07
C GLU A 53 20.31 1.50 0.10
N LEU A 54 19.92 2.77 -0.12
CA LEU A 54 20.68 3.73 -0.93
C LEU A 54 21.91 4.30 -0.21
N GLY A 55 22.18 3.89 1.03
CA GLY A 55 23.30 4.36 1.84
C GLY A 55 23.22 5.84 2.23
N VAL A 56 22.01 6.43 2.26
CA VAL A 56 21.79 7.80 2.71
C VAL A 56 21.75 7.82 4.23
N ARG A 57 22.92 7.99 4.83
CA ARG A 57 23.13 8.06 6.28
C ARG A 57 23.45 9.49 6.69
N SER A 58 23.31 9.80 7.98
CA SER A 58 23.57 11.12 8.53
C SER A 58 25.00 11.63 8.30
N ASN A 59 25.96 10.73 8.12
CA ASN A 59 27.36 11.04 7.85
C ASN A 59 27.70 11.14 6.35
N THR A 60 26.73 11.01 5.44
CA THR A 60 26.93 11.07 3.99
C THR A 60 26.35 12.35 3.40
N ALA A 61 26.90 12.80 2.26
CA ALA A 61 26.39 13.96 1.54
C ALA A 61 24.94 13.74 1.06
N HIS A 62 24.13 14.79 1.09
CA HIS A 62 22.74 14.72 0.68
C HIS A 62 22.56 14.32 -0.78
N LYS A 63 21.55 13.50 -1.05
CA LYS A 63 21.09 13.15 -2.40
C LYS A 63 19.80 13.90 -2.71
N LYS A 64 19.54 14.16 -3.99
CA LYS A 64 18.32 14.83 -4.45
C LYS A 64 17.09 14.00 -4.09
N SER A 65 16.01 14.63 -3.64
CA SER A 65 14.78 13.95 -3.22
C SER A 65 14.16 13.09 -4.32
N ALA A 66 14.26 13.51 -5.58
CA ALA A 66 13.78 12.74 -6.74
C ALA A 66 14.39 11.34 -6.81
N ARG A 67 15.61 11.15 -6.31
CA ARG A 67 16.29 9.84 -6.25
C ARG A 67 15.80 8.95 -5.11
N ILE A 68 15.16 9.51 -4.09
CA ILE A 68 14.61 8.76 -2.94
C ILE A 68 13.14 8.40 -3.18
N VAL A 69 12.41 9.24 -3.93
CA VAL A 69 10.99 9.04 -4.25
C VAL A 69 10.78 8.06 -5.41
N GLY A 70 11.65 8.09 -6.43
CA GLY A 70 11.60 7.22 -7.60
C GLY A 70 12.15 5.83 -7.31
#